data_AF-A0A350P4B4-F1
#
_entry.id   AF-A0A350P4B4-F1
#
_cell.length_a   1.000
_cell.length_b   1.000
_cell.length_c   1.000
_cell.angle_alpha   90.00
_cell.angle_beta   90.00
_cell.angle_gamma   90.00
#
_symmetry.space_group_name_H-M   'P 1'
#
loop_
_entity.id
_entity.type
_entity.pdbx_description
1 polymer ?
#
loop_
_entity_poly.entity_id
_entity_poly.type
_entity_poly.pdbx_seq_one_letter_code
_entity_poly.pdbx_strand_id
1 'polypeptide(L)' 'RPEITETTALGAAFLAGLQAGIFNSVDDLTRCWRSDSVFTPRLSKAQRDVAYDGWKAAVARIRCS' A
#
# COMPACT_ATOMS: atom_id res chain seq x y z
N ARG A 1 -0.41 6.88 -5.82
CA ARG A 1 -1.81 6.62 -5.46
C ARG A 1 -2.39 5.84 -6.61
N PRO A 2 -2.58 4.51 -6.51
CA PRO A 2 -3.13 3.68 -7.58
C PRO A 2 -4.51 4.17 -8.01
N GLU A 3 -4.75 4.17 -9.32
CA GLU A 3 -6.01 4.57 -9.99
C GLU A 3 -7.19 3.70 -9.54
N ILE A 4 -6.90 2.43 -9.21
CA ILE A 4 -7.84 1.50 -8.61
C ILE A 4 -7.62 1.51 -7.09
N THR A 5 -8.52 2.21 -6.39
CA THR A 5 -8.41 2.39 -4.93
C THR A 5 -8.84 1.13 -4.17
N GLU A 6 -9.65 0.26 -4.77
CA GLU A 6 -10.08 -1.02 -4.20
C GLU A 6 -9.26 -2.19 -4.74
N THR A 7 -7.99 -2.26 -4.35
CA THR A 7 -7.09 -3.37 -4.69
C THR A 7 -7.62 -4.73 -4.19
N THR A 8 -8.48 -4.74 -3.16
CA THR A 8 -9.18 -5.93 -2.66
C THR A 8 -10.16 -6.49 -3.67
N ALA A 9 -11.05 -5.65 -4.22
CA ALA A 9 -12.05 -6.08 -5.20
C ALA A 9 -11.38 -6.52 -6.52
N LEU A 10 -10.33 -5.80 -6.93
CA LEU A 10 -9.51 -6.17 -8.08
C LEU A 10 -8.83 -7.53 -7.90
N GLY A 11 -8.27 -7.80 -6.72
CA GLY A 11 -7.64 -9.09 -6.41
C GLY A 11 -8.63 -10.25 -6.47
N ALA A 12 -9.85 -10.06 -5.95
CA ALA A 12 -10.91 -11.07 -6.04
C ALA A 12 -11.34 -11.33 -7.50
N ALA A 13 -11.47 -10.27 -8.32
CA ALA A 13 -11.79 -10.39 -9.73
C ALA A 13 -10.69 -11.09 -10.54
N PHE A 14 -9.41 -10.84 -10.23
CA PHE A 14 -8.28 -11.53 -10.86
C PHE A 14 -8.25 -13.03 -10.54
N LEU A 15 -8.50 -13.41 -9.28
CA LEU A 15 -8.56 -14.83 -8.89
C LEU A 15 -9.72 -15.55 -9.60
N ALA A 16 -10.91 -14.92 -9.66
CA ALA A 16 -12.06 -15.48 -10.36
C ALA A 16 -11.82 -15.58 -11.87
N GLY A 17 -11.19 -14.58 -12.48
CA GLY A 17 -10.89 -14.55 -13.92
C GLY A 17 -9.83 -15.58 -14.34
N LEU A 18 -8.84 -15.86 -13.50
CA LEU A 18 -7.86 -16.94 -13.73
C LEU A 18 -8.54 -18.31 -13.69
N GLN A 19 -9.39 -18.57 -12.68
CA GLN A 19 -10.12 -19.83 -12.57
C GLN A 19 -11.12 -20.02 -13.73
N ALA A 20 -11.73 -18.94 -14.20
CA ALA A 20 -12.67 -18.96 -15.33
C ALA A 20 -11.98 -19.02 -16.71
N GLY A 21 -10.64 -18.99 -16.79
CA GLY A 21 -9.90 -19.01 -18.05
C GLY A 21 -10.00 -17.71 -18.86
N ILE A 22 -10.42 -16.61 -18.23
CA ILE A 22 -10.51 -15.28 -18.86
C ILE A 22 -9.11 -14.67 -19.04
N PHE A 23 -8.19 -15.00 -18.13
CA PHE A 23 -6.77 -14.61 -18.21
C PHE A 23 -5.91 -15.84 -18.43
N ASN A 24 -5.00 -15.79 -19.41
CA ASN A 24 -4.14 -16.91 -19.77
C ASN A 24 -2.94 -17.06 -18.82
N SER A 25 -2.56 -16.00 -18.11
CA SER A 25 -1.43 -16.02 -17.17
C SER A 25 -1.50 -14.87 -16.17
N VAL A 26 -0.80 -15.04 -15.03
CA VAL A 26 -0.58 -13.95 -14.05
C VAL A 26 0.24 -12.80 -14.65
N ASP A 27 1.07 -13.09 -15.67
CA ASP A 27 1.86 -12.10 -16.41
C ASP A 27 1.01 -11.11 -17.23
N ASP A 28 -0.19 -11.51 -17.66
CA ASP A 28 -1.12 -10.56 -18.30
C ASP A 28 -1.68 -9.55 -17.28
N LEU A 29 -1.83 -9.96 -16.02
CA LEU A 29 -2.34 -9.12 -14.94
C LEU A 29 -1.31 -8.09 -14.45
N THR A 30 -0.03 -8.47 -14.44
CA THR A 30 1.06 -7.55 -14.06
C THR A 30 1.23 -6.42 -15.07
N ARG A 31 0.88 -6.63 -16.34
CA ARG A 31 0.83 -5.57 -17.38
C ARG A 31 -0.31 -4.57 -17.17
N CYS A 32 -1.43 -5.01 -16.61
CA CYS A 32 -2.53 -4.13 -16.23
C CYS A 32 -2.21 -3.29 -14.99
N TRP A 33 -1.28 -3.76 -14.14
CA TRP A 33 -0.89 -3.05 -12.94
C TRP A 33 0.04 -1.88 -13.26
N ARG A 34 -0.51 -0.67 -13.33
CA ARG A 34 0.26 0.56 -13.45
C ARG A 34 0.51 1.16 -12.07
N SER A 35 1.80 1.28 -11.71
CA SER A 35 2.23 2.03 -10.52
C SER A 35 1.96 3.52 -10.75
N ASP A 36 0.83 3.98 -10.25
CA ASP A 36 0.31 5.32 -10.52
C ASP A 36 1.06 6.44 -9.75
N SER A 37 1.73 6.15 -8.63
CA SER A 37 2.68 7.13 -8.04
C SER A 37 3.70 6.52 -7.11
N VAL A 38 4.97 6.90 -7.31
CA VAL A 38 6.09 6.59 -6.42
C VAL A 38 6.24 7.73 -5.41
N PHE A 39 6.11 7.42 -4.12
CA PHE A 39 6.40 8.37 -3.05
C PHE A 39 7.86 8.23 -2.62
N THR A 40 8.63 9.30 -2.76
CA THR A 40 9.99 9.37 -2.25
C THR A 40 10.01 10.03 -0.88
N PRO A 41 10.89 9.59 0.04
CA PRO A 41 10.99 10.20 1.37
C PRO A 41 11.48 11.64 1.24
N ARG A 42 10.63 12.60 1.62
CA ARG A 42 10.94 14.05 1.56
C ARG A 42 11.50 14.60 2.86
N LEU A 43 11.36 13.88 3.96
CA LEU A 43 11.84 14.30 5.28
C LEU A 43 13.28 13.81 5.49
N SER A 44 14.12 14.69 6.02
CA SER A 44 15.45 14.30 6.47
C SER A 44 15.35 13.31 7.64
N LYS A 45 16.43 12.55 7.89
CA LYS A 45 16.47 11.62 9.02
C LYS A 45 16.15 12.32 10.33
N ALA A 46 16.78 13.47 10.59
CA ALA A 46 16.55 14.25 11.81
C ALA A 46 15.08 14.68 11.98
N GLN A 47 14.42 15.12 10.91
CA GLN A 47 13.01 15.50 10.97
C GLN A 47 12.09 14.30 11.25
N ARG A 48 12.41 13.12 10.68
CA ARG A 48 11.68 11.88 10.97
C ARG A 48 11.86 11.44 12.42
N ASP A 49 13.07 11.54 12.94
CA ASP A 49 13.39 11.11 14.30
C ASP A 49 12.63 11.96 15.33
N VAL A 50 12.60 13.29 15.17
CA VAL A 50 11.82 14.20 16.03
C VAL A 50 10.33 13.88 15.99
N ALA A 51 9.75 13.69 14.80
CA ALA A 51 8.34 13.36 14.66
C ALA A 51 8.00 12.00 15.30
N TYR A 52 8.89 11.02 15.15
CA TYR A 52 8.72 9.70 15.73
C TYR A 52 8.84 9.69 17.26
N ASP A 53 9.78 10.46 17.81
CA ASP A 53 9.91 10.64 19.26
C ASP A 53 8.68 11.33 19.87
N GLY A 54 8.13 12.35 19.19
CA GLY A 54 6.87 12.97 19.58
C GLY A 54 5.70 11.99 19.59
N TRP A 55 5.60 11.13 18.58
CA TRP A 55 4.57 10.07 18.53
C TRP A 55 4.74 9.06 19.68
N LYS A 56 5.96 8.58 19.95
CA LYS A 56 6.23 7.67 21.07
C LYS A 56 5.84 8.29 22.41
N ALA A 57 6.15 9.56 22.63
CA ALA A 57 5.77 10.28 23.84
C ALA A 57 4.24 10.39 23.98
N ALA A 58 3.52 10.67 22.90
CA ALA A 58 2.06 10.70 22.89
C ALA A 58 1.46 9.33 23.22
N VAL A 59 1.98 8.26 22.61
CA VAL A 59 1.54 6.88 22.88
C VAL A 59 1.83 6.48 24.34
N ALA A 60 2.97 6.88 24.90
CA ALA A 60 3.29 6.59 26.30
C ALA A 60 2.31 7.26 27.27
N ARG A 61 1.84 8.48 26.96
CA ARG A 61 0.87 9.21 27.81
C ARG A 61 -0.53 8.61 27.83
N ILE A 62 -0.91 7.89 26.78
CA ILE A 62 -2.23 7.23 26.69
C ILE A 62 -2.21 5.78 27.20
N ARG A 63 -1.03 5.20 27.43
CA ARG A 63 -0.91 3.86 28.01
C ARG A 63 -1.06 3.99 29.53
N CYS A 64 -2.26 3.70 30.01
CA CYS A 64 -2.47 3.43 31.43
C CYS A 64 -1.78 2.11 31.79
N SER A 65 -0.94 2.11 32.83
CA SER A 65 -0.33 0.92 33.43
C SER A 65 -1.35 0.12 34.23
#